data_AF-A0A2I2LF79-F1
#
_entry.id   AF-A0A2I2LF79-F1
#
_cell.length_a   1.000
_cell.length_b   1.000
_cell.length_c   1.000
_cell.angle_alpha   90.00
_cell.angle_beta   90.00
_cell.angle_gamma   90.00
#
_symmetry.space_group_name_H-M   'P 1'
#
loop_
_entity.id
_entity.type
_entity.pdbx_description
1 polymer ?
#
loop_
_entity_poly.entity_id
_entity_poly.type
_entity_poly.pdbx_seq_one_letter_code
_entity_poly.pdbx_strand_id
1 'polypeptide(L)'
;MPLIDDKEFLKICKELDHLKEKEKDLERGYIDLKLENVKISSGKKYRILLIFALGTLVLFLIVNMYYKHDKFTAINHQKKSLEKLIDSINNVTKLEESARLKKQKTVALLVKNKIVFTVQIGAFGNLKMPETLTQEGGIRKMPNNLGEKTEKYIAGAFSTYQNARIFRDEIKKIGIKDGFVVALRNGKKISISTAVKLSNTDPFDTLNKSSTD
;
A
#
# COMPACT_ATOMS: atom_id res chain seq x y z
N MET A 1 115.41 7.55 44.48
CA MET A 1 114.01 7.21 44.22
C MET A 1 113.71 5.91 44.94
N PRO A 2 112.77 5.84 45.89
CA PRO A 2 112.32 4.55 46.38
C PRO A 2 111.61 3.83 45.23
N LEU A 3 112.09 2.64 44.85
CA LEU A 3 111.39 1.74 43.94
C LEU A 3 110.22 1.14 44.72
N ILE A 4 109.01 1.33 44.22
CA ILE A 4 107.81 0.65 44.72
C ILE A 4 108.06 -0.86 44.53
N ASP A 5 107.87 -1.65 45.60
CA ASP A 5 107.95 -3.11 45.55
C ASP A 5 106.90 -3.63 44.54
N ASP A 6 107.26 -4.60 43.70
CA ASP A 6 106.40 -5.10 42.61
C ASP A 6 105.02 -5.56 43.12
N LYS A 7 104.96 -6.00 44.38
CA LYS A 7 103.73 -6.38 45.08
C LYS A 7 102.81 -5.21 45.41
N GLU A 8 103.35 -4.05 45.79
CA GLU A 8 102.57 -2.84 46.04
C GLU A 8 102.01 -2.27 44.75
N PHE A 9 102.80 -2.26 43.67
CA PHE A 9 102.34 -1.86 42.35
C PHE A 9 101.18 -2.74 41.86
N LEU A 10 101.30 -4.06 42.00
CA LEU A 10 100.25 -5.00 41.60
C LEU A 10 98.96 -4.82 42.41
N LYS A 11 99.07 -4.48 43.70
CA LYS A 11 97.91 -4.17 44.56
C LYS A 11 97.18 -2.92 44.08
N ILE A 12 97.92 -1.86 43.74
CA ILE A 12 97.35 -0.61 43.21
C ILE A 12 96.66 -0.86 41.87
N CYS A 13 97.27 -1.62 40.96
CA CYS A 13 96.64 -1.98 39.69
C CYS A 13 95.32 -2.75 39.89
N LYS A 14 95.30 -3.72 40.82
CA LYS A 14 94.09 -4.48 41.13
C LYS A 14 92.96 -3.61 41.71
N GLU A 15 93.30 -2.65 42.57
CA GLU A 15 92.34 -1.69 43.10
C GLU A 15 91.81 -0.75 42.00
N LEU A 16 92.66 -0.30 41.08
CA LEU A 16 92.24 0.52 39.94
C LEU A 16 91.26 -0.23 39.02
N ASP A 17 91.52 -1.50 38.71
CA ASP A 17 90.61 -2.31 37.90
C ASP A 17 89.25 -2.50 38.57
N HIS A 18 89.25 -2.78 39.88
CA HIS A 18 88.02 -2.92 40.67
C HIS A 18 87.24 -1.61 40.80
N LEU A 19 87.92 -0.46 40.91
CA LEU A 19 87.26 0.86 40.90
C LEU A 19 86.62 1.16 39.55
N LYS A 20 87.32 0.84 38.45
CA LYS A 20 86.82 1.00 37.08
C LYS A 20 85.59 0.11 36.81
N GLU A 21 85.54 -1.08 37.41
CA GLU A 21 84.37 -1.96 37.35
C GLU A 21 83.19 -1.39 38.13
N LYS A 22 83.42 -0.89 39.36
CA LYS A 22 82.39 -0.22 40.16
C LYS A 22 81.82 1.02 39.49
N GLU A 23 82.64 1.81 38.80
CA GLU A 23 82.19 2.97 38.03
C GLU A 23 81.23 2.53 36.91
N LYS A 24 81.57 1.49 36.15
CA LYS A 24 80.69 0.92 35.12
C LYS A 24 79.38 0.38 35.69
N ASP A 25 79.43 -0.29 36.84
CA ASP A 25 78.22 -0.81 37.49
C ASP A 25 77.34 0.31 38.01
N LEU A 26 77.93 1.39 38.53
CA LEU A 26 77.21 2.58 38.97
C LEU A 26 76.55 3.30 37.79
N GLU A 27 77.25 3.44 36.66
CA GLU A 27 76.70 3.99 35.42
C GLU A 27 75.53 3.14 34.90
N ARG A 28 75.69 1.81 34.89
CA ARG A 28 74.63 0.87 34.50
C ARG A 28 73.42 0.99 35.42
N GLY A 29 73.63 1.01 36.73
CA GLY A 29 72.56 1.18 37.72
C GLY A 29 71.83 2.52 37.59
N TYR A 30 72.56 3.61 37.32
CA TYR A 30 71.96 4.92 37.07
C TYR A 30 71.11 4.94 35.80
N ILE A 31 71.59 4.34 34.71
CA ILE A 31 70.84 4.23 33.46
C ILE A 31 69.59 3.39 33.66
N ASP A 32 69.68 2.25 34.35
CA ASP A 32 68.53 1.37 34.62
C ASP A 32 67.47 2.07 35.49
N LEU A 33 67.88 2.75 36.55
CA LEU A 33 66.98 3.56 37.39
C LEU A 33 66.31 4.70 36.61
N LYS A 34 67.02 5.32 35.67
CA LYS A 34 66.48 6.38 34.81
C LYS A 34 65.46 5.81 33.81
N LEU A 35 65.76 4.65 33.21
CA LEU A 35 64.85 3.94 32.32
C LEU A 35 63.58 3.47 33.05
N GLU A 36 63.72 2.93 34.26
CA GLU A 36 62.61 2.48 35.09
C GLU A 36 61.69 3.65 35.48
N ASN A 37 62.24 4.77 35.95
CA ASN A 37 61.45 5.97 36.28
C ASN A 37 60.71 6.54 35.07
N VAL A 38 61.32 6.52 33.88
CA VAL A 38 60.65 6.92 32.62
C VAL A 38 59.51 5.97 32.27
N LYS A 39 59.69 4.67 32.44
CA LYS A 39 58.66 3.64 32.18
C LYS A 39 57.48 3.77 33.16
N ILE A 40 57.75 3.96 34.45
CA ILE A 40 56.73 4.15 35.50
C ILE A 40 55.97 5.47 35.30
N SER A 41 56.68 6.56 34.99
CA SER A 41 56.07 7.87 34.71
C SER A 41 55.15 7.82 33.49
N SER A 42 55.57 7.12 32.44
CA SER A 42 54.77 6.92 31.23
C SER A 42 53.48 6.15 31.54
N GLY A 43 53.58 5.04 32.29
CA GLY A 43 52.41 4.24 32.65
C GLY A 43 51.35 4.99 33.49
N LYS A 44 51.78 5.83 34.45
CA LYS A 44 50.86 6.64 35.27
C LYS A 44 50.14 7.71 34.44
N LYS A 45 50.83 8.36 33.49
CA LYS A 45 50.24 9.36 32.58
C LYS A 45 49.14 8.75 31.71
N TYR A 46 49.37 7.58 31.11
CA TYR A 46 48.34 6.91 30.29
C TYR A 46 47.11 6.48 31.10
N ARG A 47 47.28 6.06 32.37
CA ARG A 47 46.15 5.77 33.25
C ARG A 47 45.28 7.00 33.52
N ILE A 48 45.89 8.16 33.73
CA ILE A 48 45.18 9.43 33.90
C ILE A 48 44.47 9.83 32.60
N LEU A 49 45.15 9.72 31.46
CA LEU A 49 44.55 9.99 30.14
C LEU A 49 43.35 9.08 29.84
N LEU A 50 43.40 7.81 30.24
CA LEU A 50 42.28 6.87 30.08
C LEU A 50 41.04 7.30 30.87
N ILE A 51 41.22 7.81 32.10
CA ILE A 51 40.10 8.29 32.93
C ILE A 51 39.45 9.53 32.28
N PHE A 52 40.27 10.46 31.77
CA PHE A 52 39.75 11.62 31.05
C PHE A 52 39.02 11.22 29.76
N ALA A 53 39.55 10.27 28.99
CA ALA A 53 38.90 9.76 27.79
C ALA A 53 37.53 9.14 28.11
N LEU A 54 37.46 8.30 29.15
CA LEU A 54 36.20 7.73 29.64
C LEU A 54 35.21 8.81 30.10
N GLY A 55 35.68 9.84 30.81
CA GLY A 55 34.85 10.96 31.24
C GLY A 55 34.25 11.75 30.06
N THR A 56 35.05 12.02 29.04
CA THR A 56 34.57 12.71 27.82
C THR A 56 33.58 11.86 27.03
N LEU A 57 33.78 10.55 26.98
CA LEU A 57 32.85 9.61 26.34
C LEU A 57 31.49 9.60 27.06
N VAL A 58 31.50 9.54 28.39
CA VAL A 58 30.26 9.59 29.20
C VAL A 58 29.54 10.92 29.02
N LEU A 59 30.27 12.05 29.02
CA LEU A 59 29.69 13.36 28.77
C LEU A 59 29.07 13.46 27.37
N PHE A 60 29.76 12.93 26.36
CA PHE A 60 29.24 12.85 24.99
C PHE A 60 27.96 12.02 24.90
N LEU A 61 27.88 10.88 25.60
CA LEU A 61 26.68 10.06 25.66
C LEU A 61 25.52 10.80 26.34
N ILE A 62 25.77 11.53 27.43
CA ILE A 62 24.76 12.34 28.12
C ILE A 62 24.23 13.44 27.19
N VAL A 63 25.13 14.19 26.54
CA VAL A 63 24.75 15.25 25.58
C VAL A 63 23.93 14.66 24.42
N ASN A 64 24.38 13.54 23.85
CA ASN A 64 23.64 12.84 22.79
C ASN A 64 22.26 12.37 23.26
N MET A 65 22.13 11.92 24.51
CA MET A 65 20.85 11.55 25.10
C MET A 65 19.89 12.75 25.18
N TYR A 66 20.36 13.91 25.65
CA TYR A 66 19.55 15.14 25.69
C TYR A 66 19.10 15.59 24.30
N TYR A 67 20.02 15.66 23.32
CA TYR A 67 19.68 16.02 21.93
C TYR A 67 18.67 15.06 21.29
N LYS A 68 18.75 13.76 21.61
CA LYS A 68 17.84 12.75 21.06
C LYS A 68 16.48 12.77 21.77
N HIS A 69 16.42 13.11 23.05
CA HIS A 69 15.18 13.10 23.84
C HIS A 69 14.14 14.08 23.31
N ASP A 70 14.53 15.32 23.00
CA ASP A 70 13.58 16.34 22.51
C ASP A 70 13.01 16.02 21.12
N LYS A 71 13.82 15.42 20.24
CA LYS A 71 13.35 15.01 18.91
C LYS A 71 12.45 13.77 18.98
N PHE A 72 12.67 12.88 19.94
CA PHE A 72 11.92 11.63 20.09
C PHE A 72 10.51 11.83 20.66
N THR A 73 10.32 12.75 21.60
CA THR A 73 9.01 13.00 22.23
C THR A 73 7.99 13.57 21.24
N ALA A 74 8.39 14.52 20.39
CA ALA A 74 7.52 15.08 19.36
C ALA A 74 7.12 14.06 18.28
N ILE A 75 8.06 13.22 17.84
CA ILE A 75 7.83 12.18 16.82
C ILE A 75 6.86 11.10 17.35
N ASN A 76 6.96 10.71 18.63
CA ASN A 76 6.07 9.71 19.21
C ASN A 76 4.63 10.20 19.36
N HIS A 77 4.43 11.50 19.64
CA HIS A 77 3.08 12.08 19.69
C HIS A 77 2.44 12.15 18.30
N GLN A 78 3.20 12.50 17.26
CA GLN A 78 2.76 12.47 15.87
C GLN A 78 2.45 11.04 15.39
N LYS A 79 3.29 10.06 15.77
CA LYS A 79 3.05 8.65 15.43
C LYS A 79 1.77 8.10 16.04
N LYS A 80 1.48 8.44 17.30
CA LYS A 80 0.25 8.00 18.01
C LYS A 80 -1.03 8.57 17.41
N SER A 81 -0.97 9.79 16.89
CA SER A 81 -2.11 10.40 16.19
C SER A 81 -2.29 9.81 14.78
N LEU A 82 -1.18 9.48 14.10
CA LEU A 82 -1.20 8.81 12.81
C LEU A 82 -1.75 7.37 12.88
N GLU A 83 -1.39 6.60 13.92
CA GLU A 83 -1.93 5.25 14.15
C GLU A 83 -3.46 5.26 14.34
N LYS A 84 -3.98 6.20 15.13
CA LYS A 84 -5.44 6.37 15.31
C LYS A 84 -6.18 6.73 14.01
N LEU A 85 -5.56 7.52 13.14
CA LEU A 85 -6.12 7.84 11.83
C LEU A 85 -6.14 6.62 10.91
N ILE A 86 -5.06 5.82 10.91
CA ILE A 86 -4.98 4.57 10.15
C ILE A 86 -6.07 3.59 10.60
N ASP A 87 -6.29 3.45 11.90
CA ASP A 87 -7.36 2.58 12.44
C ASP A 87 -8.76 3.07 12.04
N SER A 88 -8.97 4.39 12.06
CA SER A 88 -10.23 4.98 11.62
C SER A 88 -10.47 4.78 10.13
N ILE A 89 -9.44 4.93 9.29
CA ILE A 89 -9.49 4.68 7.84
C ILE A 89 -9.80 3.21 7.55
N ASN A 90 -9.14 2.28 8.23
CA ASN A 90 -9.36 0.83 8.06
C ASN A 90 -10.78 0.40 8.43
N ASN A 91 -11.38 1.05 9.42
CA ASN A 91 -12.78 0.80 9.78
C ASN A 91 -13.75 1.36 8.73
N VAL A 92 -13.45 2.53 8.14
CA VAL A 92 -14.24 3.12 7.06
C VAL A 92 -14.16 2.28 5.78
N THR A 93 -12.98 1.80 5.38
CA THR A 93 -12.82 0.96 4.18
C THR A 93 -13.59 -0.35 4.31
N LYS A 94 -13.61 -0.97 5.49
CA LYS A 94 -14.41 -2.18 5.77
C LYS A 94 -15.92 -1.92 5.67
N LEU A 95 -16.39 -0.74 6.10
CA LEU A 95 -17.78 -0.31 5.96
C LEU A 95 -18.13 0.01 4.50
N GLU A 96 -17.20 0.60 3.75
CA GLU A 96 -17.38 0.89 2.32
C GLU A 96 -17.37 -0.38 1.46
N GLU A 97 -16.56 -1.40 1.78
CA GLU A 97 -16.55 -2.69 1.08
C GLU A 97 -17.84 -3.47 1.30
N SER A 98 -18.34 -3.50 2.54
CA SER A 98 -19.63 -4.13 2.85
C SER A 98 -20.80 -3.35 2.25
N ALA A 99 -20.72 -2.02 2.15
CA ALA A 99 -21.66 -1.19 1.41
C ALA A 99 -21.55 -1.37 -0.12
N ARG A 100 -20.35 -1.58 -0.67
CA ARG A 100 -20.12 -1.87 -2.10
C ARG A 100 -20.62 -3.26 -2.47
N LEU A 101 -20.44 -4.28 -1.64
CA LEU A 101 -21.00 -5.61 -1.86
C LEU A 101 -22.54 -5.56 -1.84
N LYS A 102 -23.12 -4.80 -0.91
CA LYS A 102 -24.57 -4.57 -0.85
C LYS A 102 -25.05 -3.78 -2.06
N LYS A 103 -24.38 -2.68 -2.44
CA LYS A 103 -24.70 -1.85 -3.62
C LYS A 103 -24.48 -2.58 -4.94
N GLN A 104 -23.45 -3.40 -5.08
CA GLN A 104 -23.17 -4.19 -6.28
C GLN A 104 -24.17 -5.35 -6.43
N LYS A 105 -24.55 -6.00 -5.32
CA LYS A 105 -25.65 -6.99 -5.30
C LYS A 105 -27.00 -6.34 -5.62
N THR A 106 -27.27 -5.14 -5.10
CA THR A 106 -28.48 -4.38 -5.42
C THR A 106 -28.47 -3.86 -6.86
N VAL A 107 -27.37 -3.30 -7.37
CA VAL A 107 -27.25 -2.81 -8.76
C VAL A 107 -27.30 -3.96 -9.77
N ALA A 108 -26.65 -5.09 -9.50
CA ALA A 108 -26.77 -6.27 -10.34
C ALA A 108 -28.20 -6.83 -10.35
N LEU A 109 -28.90 -6.81 -9.20
CA LEU A 109 -30.30 -7.22 -9.12
C LEU A 109 -31.26 -6.23 -9.79
N LEU A 110 -30.99 -4.92 -9.70
CA LEU A 110 -31.73 -3.86 -10.39
C LEU A 110 -31.56 -3.94 -11.91
N VAL A 111 -30.35 -4.23 -12.39
CA VAL A 111 -30.09 -4.51 -13.82
C VAL A 111 -30.80 -5.79 -14.26
N LYS A 112 -30.81 -6.83 -13.40
CA LYS A 112 -31.54 -8.09 -13.60
C LYS A 112 -33.06 -7.98 -13.36
N ASN A 113 -33.61 -6.77 -13.25
CA ASN A 113 -35.05 -6.58 -13.14
C ASN A 113 -35.58 -5.38 -13.94
N LYS A 114 -34.72 -4.73 -14.73
CA LYS A 114 -35.08 -3.56 -15.52
C LYS A 114 -35.96 -3.96 -16.69
N ILE A 115 -37.11 -3.31 -16.78
CA ILE A 115 -38.03 -3.43 -17.91
C ILE A 115 -37.59 -2.44 -18.98
N VAL A 116 -37.51 -2.91 -20.21
CA VAL A 116 -37.16 -2.12 -21.39
C VAL A 116 -38.30 -2.23 -22.39
N PHE A 117 -38.83 -1.09 -22.82
CA PHE A 117 -39.82 -0.99 -23.89
C PHE A 117 -39.09 -0.76 -25.22
N THR A 118 -39.41 -1.55 -26.23
CA THR A 118 -38.83 -1.49 -27.57
C THR A 118 -39.94 -1.60 -28.61
N VAL A 119 -39.68 -1.28 -29.88
CA VAL A 119 -40.68 -1.38 -30.96
C VAL A 119 -40.30 -2.51 -31.90
N GLN A 120 -41.13 -3.53 -32.02
CA GLN A 120 -40.97 -4.57 -33.04
C GLN A 120 -41.42 -4.02 -34.38
N ILE A 121 -40.52 -4.05 -35.38
CA ILE A 121 -40.75 -3.51 -36.72
C ILE A 121 -41.11 -4.57 -37.74
N GLY A 122 -40.82 -5.84 -37.47
CA GLY A 122 -41.11 -6.95 -38.38
C GLY A 122 -40.77 -8.31 -37.82
N ALA A 123 -41.34 -9.35 -38.43
CA ALA A 123 -41.04 -10.75 -38.20
C ALA A 123 -40.86 -11.42 -39.56
N PHE A 124 -39.66 -11.94 -39.84
CA PHE A 124 -39.33 -12.49 -41.15
C PHE A 124 -38.90 -13.95 -41.02
N GLY A 125 -39.42 -14.84 -41.87
CA GLY A 125 -39.07 -16.26 -41.86
C GLY A 125 -37.66 -16.54 -42.36
N ASN A 126 -37.34 -16.01 -43.54
CA ASN A 126 -36.09 -16.31 -44.27
C ASN A 126 -35.32 -15.04 -44.67
N LEU A 127 -35.66 -13.88 -44.14
CA LEU A 127 -35.00 -12.62 -44.50
C LEU A 127 -33.91 -12.31 -43.49
N LYS A 128 -32.66 -12.30 -43.95
CA LYS A 128 -31.54 -11.71 -43.20
C LYS A 128 -31.57 -10.21 -43.43
N MET A 129 -31.76 -9.44 -42.36
CA MET A 129 -31.67 -7.98 -42.43
C MET A 129 -30.23 -7.57 -42.81
N PRO A 130 -30.04 -6.56 -43.68
CA PRO A 130 -28.71 -6.01 -43.98
C PRO A 130 -27.97 -5.62 -42.71
N GLU A 131 -26.68 -5.95 -42.64
CA GLU A 131 -25.84 -5.69 -41.46
C GLU A 131 -25.79 -4.19 -41.12
N THR A 132 -25.77 -3.32 -42.12
CA THR A 132 -25.82 -1.85 -41.98
C THR A 132 -27.03 -1.38 -41.16
N LEU A 133 -28.21 -1.97 -41.38
CA LEU A 133 -29.41 -1.62 -40.60
C LEU A 133 -29.33 -2.08 -39.15
N THR A 134 -28.59 -3.17 -38.90
CA THR A 134 -28.43 -3.72 -37.55
C THR A 134 -27.33 -3.08 -36.71
N GLN A 135 -26.22 -2.68 -37.33
CA GLN A 135 -25.09 -2.09 -36.65
C GLN A 135 -25.22 -0.57 -36.54
N GLU A 136 -25.64 0.10 -37.61
CA GLU A 136 -25.69 1.57 -37.71
C GLU A 136 -27.12 2.10 -37.58
N GLY A 137 -28.11 1.37 -38.09
CA GLY A 137 -29.52 1.76 -38.08
C GLY A 137 -30.25 1.55 -36.74
N GLY A 138 -29.57 1.03 -35.72
CA GLY A 138 -30.16 0.83 -34.38
C GLY A 138 -31.24 -0.26 -34.29
N ILE A 139 -31.38 -1.10 -35.32
CA ILE A 139 -32.29 -2.25 -35.34
C ILE A 139 -31.56 -3.47 -34.78
N ARG A 140 -32.23 -4.27 -33.96
CA ARG A 140 -31.64 -5.47 -33.34
C ARG A 140 -32.55 -6.66 -33.52
N LYS A 141 -31.96 -7.85 -33.60
CA LYS A 141 -32.71 -9.10 -33.53
C LYS A 141 -33.22 -9.30 -32.09
N MET A 142 -34.51 -9.56 -31.95
CA MET A 142 -35.09 -9.88 -30.66
C MET A 142 -34.62 -11.29 -30.24
N PRO A 143 -34.33 -11.54 -28.96
CA PRO A 143 -34.07 -12.89 -28.47
C PRO A 143 -35.29 -13.77 -28.77
N ASN A 144 -35.12 -14.75 -29.66
CA ASN A 144 -36.16 -15.70 -30.02
C ASN A 144 -36.35 -16.73 -28.90
N ASN A 145 -37.59 -17.16 -28.71
CA ASN A 145 -37.86 -18.38 -27.95
C ASN A 145 -37.46 -19.60 -28.80
N LEU A 146 -36.93 -20.62 -28.14
CA LEU A 146 -36.51 -21.87 -28.78
C LEU A 146 -37.71 -22.47 -29.55
N GLY A 147 -37.64 -22.54 -30.89
CA GLY A 147 -38.68 -23.11 -31.76
C GLY A 147 -39.42 -22.14 -32.69
N GLU A 148 -39.17 -20.83 -32.64
CA GLU A 148 -39.80 -19.89 -33.58
C GLU A 148 -39.11 -19.92 -34.97
N LYS A 149 -39.89 -20.19 -36.03
CA LYS A 149 -39.43 -20.21 -37.44
C LYS A 149 -39.18 -18.82 -38.06
N THR A 150 -39.45 -17.74 -37.32
CA THR A 150 -39.31 -16.36 -37.82
C THR A 150 -38.42 -15.55 -36.91
N GLU A 151 -37.52 -14.77 -37.49
CA GLU A 151 -36.68 -13.80 -36.78
C GLU A 151 -37.43 -12.48 -36.61
N LYS A 152 -37.53 -12.01 -35.38
CA LYS A 152 -38.20 -10.75 -35.04
C LYS A 152 -37.16 -9.64 -34.89
N TYR A 153 -37.43 -8.48 -35.47
CA TYR A 153 -36.54 -7.33 -35.41
C TYR A 153 -37.20 -6.20 -34.62
N ILE A 154 -36.41 -5.59 -33.73
CA ILE A 154 -36.82 -4.54 -32.81
C ILE A 154 -35.95 -3.30 -32.99
N ALA A 155 -36.49 -2.12 -32.71
CA ALA A 155 -35.82 -0.85 -32.81
C ALA A 155 -36.08 -0.01 -31.55
N GLY A 156 -35.03 0.70 -31.11
CA GLY A 156 -35.07 1.57 -29.93
C GLY A 156 -35.17 0.81 -28.60
N ALA A 157 -34.78 1.47 -27.53
CA ALA A 157 -34.87 0.96 -26.17
C ALA A 157 -35.23 2.10 -25.22
N PHE A 158 -36.38 2.00 -24.57
CA PHE A 158 -36.98 3.06 -23.77
C PHE A 158 -37.31 2.57 -22.38
N SER A 159 -37.18 3.46 -21.39
CA SER A 159 -37.53 3.18 -20.00
C SER A 159 -39.04 3.24 -19.74
N THR A 160 -39.80 3.94 -20.59
CA THR A 160 -41.24 4.16 -20.43
C THR A 160 -42.01 3.69 -21.66
N TYR A 161 -43.24 3.21 -21.44
CA TYR A 161 -44.14 2.82 -22.52
C TYR A 161 -44.48 4.00 -23.45
N GLN A 162 -44.67 5.19 -22.88
CA GLN A 162 -45.03 6.40 -23.61
C GLN A 162 -43.96 6.77 -24.65
N ASN A 163 -42.67 6.73 -24.28
CA ASN A 163 -41.59 7.04 -25.22
C ASN A 163 -41.53 6.00 -26.35
N ALA A 164 -41.70 4.72 -26.02
CA ALA A 164 -41.77 3.66 -27.04
C ALA A 164 -42.99 3.81 -27.96
N ARG A 165 -44.13 4.29 -27.42
CA ARG A 165 -45.33 4.56 -28.20
C ARG A 165 -45.12 5.73 -29.18
N ILE A 166 -44.50 6.82 -28.73
CA ILE A 166 -44.16 7.97 -29.59
C ILE A 166 -43.25 7.50 -30.73
N PHE A 167 -42.20 6.77 -30.40
CA PHE A 167 -41.26 6.23 -31.39
C PHE A 167 -41.93 5.26 -32.37
N ARG A 168 -42.85 4.40 -31.91
CA ARG A 168 -43.67 3.56 -32.79
C ARG A 168 -44.47 4.40 -33.78
N ASP A 169 -45.07 5.49 -33.31
CA ASP A 169 -45.91 6.35 -34.15
C ASP A 169 -45.05 7.10 -35.20
N GLU A 170 -43.82 7.46 -34.87
CA GLU A 170 -42.83 7.97 -35.84
C GLU A 170 -42.42 6.91 -36.87
N ILE A 171 -42.12 5.68 -36.41
CA ILE A 171 -41.82 4.53 -37.27
C ILE A 171 -42.98 4.21 -38.24
N LYS A 172 -44.22 4.39 -37.80
CA LYS A 172 -45.39 4.20 -38.66
C LYS A 172 -45.48 5.27 -39.75
N LYS A 173 -45.12 6.52 -39.46
CA LYS A 173 -45.11 7.62 -40.44
C LYS A 173 -44.11 7.39 -41.57
N ILE A 174 -42.98 6.72 -41.29
CA ILE A 174 -41.97 6.38 -42.30
C ILE A 174 -42.29 5.11 -43.10
N GLY A 175 -43.44 4.46 -42.86
CA GLY A 175 -43.96 3.36 -43.69
C GLY A 175 -44.05 2.00 -43.01
N ILE A 176 -43.55 1.82 -41.78
CA ILE A 176 -43.62 0.55 -41.05
C ILE A 176 -44.94 0.49 -40.26
N LYS A 177 -46.04 0.16 -40.96
CA LYS A 177 -47.41 0.25 -40.44
C LYS A 177 -47.71 -0.73 -39.28
N ASP A 178 -47.10 -1.91 -39.34
CA ASP A 178 -47.35 -3.01 -38.40
C ASP A 178 -46.45 -2.98 -37.16
N GLY A 179 -45.73 -1.87 -36.94
CA GLY A 179 -44.90 -1.70 -35.77
C GLY A 179 -45.71 -1.68 -34.47
N PHE A 180 -45.26 -2.42 -33.45
CA PHE A 180 -45.89 -2.43 -32.13
C PHE A 180 -44.87 -2.45 -30.98
N VAL A 181 -45.29 -1.91 -29.82
CA VAL A 181 -44.43 -1.83 -28.63
C VAL A 181 -44.36 -3.21 -27.96
N VAL A 182 -43.16 -3.63 -27.60
CA VAL A 182 -42.85 -4.85 -26.86
C VAL A 182 -42.15 -4.46 -25.57
N ALA A 183 -42.52 -5.11 -24.47
CA ALA A 183 -41.82 -4.98 -23.19
C ALA A 183 -40.93 -6.20 -22.97
N LEU A 184 -39.66 -5.96 -22.66
CA LEU A 184 -38.67 -6.97 -22.33
C LEU A 184 -38.26 -6.82 -20.87
N ARG A 185 -38.26 -7.92 -20.11
CA ARG A 185 -37.66 -8.02 -18.78
C ARG A 185 -36.64 -9.13 -18.82
N ASN A 186 -35.37 -8.82 -18.56
CA ASN A 186 -34.26 -9.79 -18.65
C ASN A 186 -34.18 -10.50 -20.00
N GLY A 187 -34.42 -9.78 -21.09
CA GLY A 187 -34.41 -10.34 -22.45
C GLY A 187 -35.63 -11.22 -22.77
N LYS A 188 -36.57 -11.42 -21.86
CA LYS A 188 -37.82 -12.16 -22.12
C LYS A 188 -38.98 -11.19 -22.31
N LYS A 189 -39.83 -11.50 -23.29
CA LYS A 189 -41.07 -10.75 -23.53
C LYS A 189 -42.03 -10.91 -22.35
N ILE A 190 -42.57 -9.80 -21.87
CA ILE A 190 -43.64 -9.75 -20.89
C ILE A 190 -44.85 -8.98 -21.45
N SER A 191 -46.04 -9.16 -20.86
CA SER A 191 -47.22 -8.40 -21.27
C SER A 191 -47.02 -6.91 -20.95
N ILE A 192 -47.56 -6.04 -21.79
CA ILE A 192 -47.44 -4.58 -21.64
C ILE A 192 -48.13 -4.11 -20.35
N SER A 193 -49.29 -4.69 -20.03
CA SER A 193 -50.02 -4.37 -18.80
C SER A 193 -49.20 -4.71 -17.55
N THR A 194 -48.55 -5.87 -17.51
CA THR A 194 -47.64 -6.25 -16.43
C THR A 194 -46.40 -5.38 -16.41
N ALA A 195 -45.85 -5.04 -17.59
CA ALA A 195 -44.67 -4.20 -17.71
C ALA A 195 -44.89 -2.79 -17.16
N VAL A 196 -46.00 -2.14 -17.50
CA VAL A 196 -46.36 -0.80 -17.02
C VAL A 196 -46.59 -0.79 -15.51
N LYS A 197 -47.26 -1.82 -14.97
CA LYS A 197 -47.42 -1.96 -13.52
C LYS A 197 -46.08 -2.05 -12.81
N LEU A 198 -45.21 -2.94 -13.29
CA LEU A 198 -43.89 -3.18 -12.70
C LEU A 198 -42.89 -2.03 -12.93
N SER A 199 -43.02 -1.24 -14.00
CA SER A 199 -42.17 -0.06 -14.22
C SER A 199 -42.53 1.10 -13.30
N ASN A 200 -43.77 1.13 -12.80
CA ASN A 200 -44.27 2.16 -11.89
C ASN A 200 -44.17 1.73 -10.41
N THR A 201 -43.82 0.48 -10.12
CA THR A 201 -43.59 0.00 -8.76
C THR A 201 -42.10 0.09 -8.45
N ASP A 202 -41.75 0.88 -7.42
CA ASP A 202 -40.36 1.03 -7.00
C ASP A 202 -39.76 -0.34 -6.62
N PRO A 203 -38.51 -0.64 -7.03
CA PRO A 203 -37.85 -1.90 -6.68
C PRO A 203 -37.75 -2.16 -5.17
N PHE A 204 -37.81 -1.10 -4.36
CA PHE A 204 -37.76 -1.15 -2.90
C PHE A 204 -39.04 -1.73 -2.26
N ASP A 205 -40.21 -1.59 -2.89
CA ASP A 205 -41.47 -2.10 -2.33
C ASP A 205 -41.61 -3.62 -2.48
N THR A 206 -41.03 -4.19 -3.55
CA THR A 206 -41.14 -5.63 -3.84
C THR A 206 -40.26 -6.53 -2.96
N LEU A 207 -39.22 -5.97 -2.33
CA LEU A 207 -38.31 -6.70 -1.44
C LEU A 207 -38.85 -6.82 -0.01
N ASN A 208 -39.71 -5.90 0.43
CA ASN A 208 -40.24 -5.91 1.80
C ASN A 208 -41.45 -6.86 1.96
N LYS A 209 -42.07 -7.27 0.85
CA LYS A 209 -43.26 -8.15 0.88
C LYS A 209 -42.94 -9.64 0.83
N SER A 210 -41.74 -10.02 0.40
CA SER A 210 -41.32 -11.44 0.32
C SER A 210 -40.78 -12.01 1.64
N SER A 211 -40.70 -11.20 2.70
CA SER A 211 -40.21 -11.58 4.02
C SER A 211 -41.34 -11.74 5.07
N THR A 212 -42.60 -11.75 4.64
CA THR A 212 -43.79 -11.82 5.52
C THR A 212 -44.79 -12.92 5.13
N ASP A 213 -44.42 -13.85 4.25
CA ASP A 213 -45.19 -15.08 3.99
C ASP A 213 -44.36 -16.31 4.41
#